data_AF-A0A917P3E7-F1
#
_entry.id   AF-A0A917P3E7-F1
#
_cell.length_a   1.000
_cell.length_b   1.000
_cell.length_c   1.000
_cell.angle_alpha   90.00
_cell.angle_beta   90.00
_cell.angle_gamma   90.00
#
_symmetry.space_group_name_H-M   'P 1'
#
loop_
_entity.id
_entity.type
_entity.pdbx_description
1 polymer ?
#
loop_
_entity_poly.entity_id
_entity_poly.type
_entity_poly.pdbx_seq_one_letter_code
_entity_poly.pdbx_strand_id
1 'polypeptide(L)'
;MPFLEATPESETWWMEETERAGKATVMYSEGKKAKAWFLGDNLPGKPEEFQVYMGGGQVYQQFCRAAEADGYRSFLANQSVKA
;
A
#
# COMPACT_ATOMS: atom_id res chain seq x y z
N MET A 1 -9.77 -12.34 -22.33
CA MET A 1 -8.57 -11.64 -21.85
C MET A 1 -8.61 -11.69 -20.33
N PRO A 2 -7.55 -12.13 -19.63
CA PRO A 2 -7.51 -12.01 -18.18
C PRO A 2 -7.65 -10.53 -17.80
N PHE A 3 -8.47 -10.25 -16.79
CA PHE A 3 -8.66 -8.91 -16.26
C PHE A 3 -7.44 -8.56 -15.40
N LEU A 4 -6.76 -7.45 -15.69
CA LEU A 4 -5.59 -7.02 -14.94
C LEU A 4 -6.06 -6.14 -13.78
N GLU A 5 -6.34 -6.76 -12.65
CA GLU A 5 -6.83 -6.16 -11.41
C GLU A 5 -6.21 -6.88 -10.20
N ALA A 6 -5.77 -6.12 -9.20
CA ALA A 6 -5.17 -6.68 -7.99
C ALA A 6 -6.10 -7.72 -7.36
N THR A 7 -5.53 -8.84 -6.89
CA THR A 7 -6.34 -9.76 -6.09
C THR A 7 -6.61 -9.14 -4.70
N PRO A 8 -7.73 -9.47 -4.05
CA PRO A 8 -8.02 -8.96 -2.70
C PRO A 8 -6.92 -9.28 -1.67
N GLU A 9 -6.24 -10.41 -1.84
CA GLU A 9 -5.11 -10.80 -1.01
C GLU A 9 -3.89 -9.90 -1.27
N SER A 10 -3.64 -9.54 -2.53
CA SER A 10 -2.57 -8.61 -2.90
C SER A 10 -2.81 -7.21 -2.35
N GLU A 11 -4.06 -6.74 -2.36
CA GLU A 11 -4.43 -5.44 -1.80
C GLU A 11 -4.21 -5.40 -0.28
N THR A 12 -4.71 -6.43 0.42
CA THR A 12 -4.54 -6.58 1.88
C THR A 12 -3.06 -6.63 2.25
N TRP A 13 -2.28 -7.44 1.53
CA TRP A 13 -0.84 -7.55 1.75
C TRP A 13 -0.12 -6.22 1.52
N TRP A 14 -0.48 -5.47 0.47
CA TRP A 14 0.14 -4.18 0.18
C TRP A 14 -0.18 -3.13 1.25
N MET A 15 -1.41 -3.13 1.77
CA MET A 15 -1.82 -2.30 2.90
C MET A 15 -0.98 -2.62 4.15
N GLU A 16 -0.84 -3.89 4.51
CA GLU A 16 -0.05 -4.33 5.67
C GLU A 16 1.43 -3.98 5.52
N GLU A 17 2.02 -4.20 4.33
CA GLU A 17 3.41 -3.84 4.05
C GLU A 17 3.63 -2.32 4.11
N THR A 18 2.69 -1.53 3.60
CA THR A 18 2.73 -0.06 3.67
C THR A 18 2.69 0.40 5.12
N GLU A 19 1.81 -0.18 5.93
CA GLU A 19 1.71 0.15 7.35
C GLU A 19 2.98 -0.27 8.11
N ARG A 20 3.48 -1.49 7.88
CA ARG A 20 4.72 -2.00 8.47
C ARG A 20 5.91 -1.11 8.15
N ALA A 21 6.07 -0.75 6.87
CA ALA A 21 7.15 0.11 6.41
C ALA A 21 7.05 1.51 7.04
N GLY A 22 5.85 2.09 7.12
CA GLY A 22 5.60 3.37 7.77
C GLY A 22 5.96 3.37 9.26
N LYS A 23 5.45 2.37 10.01
CA LYS A 23 5.69 2.20 11.46
C LYS A 23 7.17 2.00 11.81
N ALA A 24 7.99 1.52 10.87
CA ALA A 24 9.42 1.34 11.06
C ALA A 24 10.24 2.64 10.95
N THR A 25 9.61 3.78 10.65
CA THR A 25 10.29 5.07 10.48
C THR A 25 9.96 6.05 11.60
N VAL A 26 10.83 7.05 11.79
CA VAL A 26 10.55 8.21 12.67
C VAL A 26 9.33 9.03 12.19
N MET A 27 8.93 8.89 10.93
CA MET A 27 7.77 9.57 10.38
C MET A 27 6.47 9.10 11.03
N TYR A 28 6.44 7.88 11.59
CA TYR A 28 5.29 7.44 12.37
C TYR A 28 5.12 8.27 13.65
N SER A 29 6.19 8.38 14.46
CA SER A 29 6.12 9.10 15.73
C SER A 29 6.01 10.62 15.54
N GLU A 30 6.81 11.20 14.63
CA GLU A 30 6.79 12.64 14.39
C GLU A 30 5.59 13.08 13.55
N GLY A 31 5.17 12.24 12.59
CA GLY A 31 3.98 12.50 11.79
C GLY A 31 2.71 12.57 12.64
N LYS A 32 2.58 11.71 13.67
CA LYS A 32 1.46 11.77 14.61
C LYS A 32 1.39 13.10 15.35
N LYS A 33 2.52 13.57 15.90
CA LYS A 33 2.58 14.87 16.59
C LYS A 33 2.21 16.03 15.66
N ALA A 34 2.63 15.93 14.40
CA ALA A 34 2.38 16.95 13.39
C ALA A 34 1.00 16.84 12.71
N LYS A 35 0.16 15.84 13.05
CA LYS A 35 -1.08 15.51 12.34
C LYS A 35 -0.87 15.41 10.83
N ALA A 36 0.17 14.68 10.45
CA ALA A 36 0.59 14.58 9.06
C ALA A 36 -0.49 13.90 8.20
N TRP A 37 -0.74 14.47 7.02
CA TRP A 37 -1.78 14.00 6.10
C TRP A 37 -1.62 12.54 5.68
N PHE A 38 -0.37 12.05 5.60
CA PHE A 38 -0.05 10.68 5.19
C PHE A 38 -0.42 9.62 6.23
N LEU A 39 -0.82 10.04 7.44
CA LEU A 39 -1.39 9.19 8.49
C LEU A 39 -2.92 9.26 8.54
N GLY A 40 -3.55 10.16 7.76
CA GLY A 40 -5.01 10.34 7.78
C GLY A 40 -5.57 11.13 8.96
N ASP A 41 -4.78 11.40 10.00
CA ASP A 41 -5.23 12.08 11.23
C ASP A 41 -5.32 13.62 11.12
N ASN A 42 -5.33 14.16 9.90
CA ASN A 42 -5.47 15.61 9.67
C ASN A 42 -6.93 16.09 9.57
N LEU A 43 -7.90 15.18 9.52
CA LEU A 43 -9.33 15.48 9.42
C LEU A 43 -10.15 14.67 10.44
N PRO A 44 -11.09 15.30 11.18
CA PRO A 44 -11.97 14.57 12.10
C PRO A 44 -12.76 13.47 11.39
N GLY A 45 -12.71 12.26 11.94
CA GLY A 45 -13.45 11.11 11.42
C GLY A 45 -12.77 10.35 10.27
N LYS A 46 -11.62 10.81 9.77
CA LYS A 46 -10.83 10.03 8.81
C LYS A 46 -10.07 8.90 9.55
N PRO A 47 -10.08 7.65 9.03
CA PRO A 47 -9.29 6.57 9.61
C PRO A 47 -7.79 6.90 9.65
N GLU A 48 -7.13 6.49 10.73
CA GLU A 48 -5.67 6.58 10.87
C GLU A 48 -5.02 5.41 10.12
N GLU A 49 -4.46 5.69 8.94
CA GLU A 49 -3.84 4.71 8.06
C GLU A 49 -2.66 5.35 7.32
N PHE A 50 -1.59 4.58 7.09
CA PHE A 50 -0.48 5.01 6.26
C PHE A 50 -0.88 5.03 4.78
N GLN A 51 -0.97 6.22 4.21
CA GLN A 51 -1.34 6.43 2.80
C GLN A 51 -0.13 6.46 1.84
N VAL A 52 1.09 6.38 2.37
CA VAL A 52 2.33 6.47 1.59
C VAL A 52 3.26 5.32 1.97
N TYR A 53 3.78 4.62 0.97
CA TYR A 53 4.82 3.62 1.17
C TYR A 53 6.14 4.27 1.59
N MET A 54 6.60 3.97 2.81
CA MET A 54 7.82 4.57 3.39
C MET A 54 9.03 3.62 3.41
N GLY A 55 8.96 2.47 2.74
CA GLY A 55 10.08 1.52 2.67
C GLY A 55 11.19 1.92 1.68
N GLY A 56 11.03 3.05 0.99
CA GLY A 56 12.00 3.60 0.06
C GLY A 56 11.78 3.20 -1.40
N GLY A 57 12.15 4.08 -2.32
CA GLY A 57 11.86 3.92 -3.75
C GLY A 57 12.53 2.71 -4.40
N GLN A 58 13.71 2.30 -3.93
CA GLN A 58 14.40 1.12 -4.46
C GLN A 58 13.64 -0.17 -4.14
N VAL A 59 13.14 -0.30 -2.91
CA VAL A 59 12.35 -1.47 -2.47
C VAL A 59 11.00 -1.49 -3.20
N TYR A 60 10.34 -0.33 -3.32
CA TYR A 60 9.13 -0.20 -4.13
C TYR A 60 9.33 -0.72 -5.57
N GLN A 61 10.39 -0.30 -6.24
CA GLN A 61 10.69 -0.78 -7.58
C GLN A 61 11.02 -2.28 -7.64
N GLN A 62 11.54 -2.88 -6.55
CA GLN A 62 11.73 -4.33 -6.49
C GLN A 62 10.39 -5.06 -6.49
N PHE A 63 9.38 -4.57 -5.76
CA PHE A 63 8.03 -5.14 -5.82
C PHE A 63 7.42 -5.03 -7.22
N CYS A 64 7.57 -3.89 -7.90
CA CYS A 64 7.10 -3.73 -9.28
C CYS A 64 7.76 -4.73 -10.24
N ARG A 65 9.09 -4.88 -10.15
CA ARG A 65 9.83 -5.84 -10.99
C ARG A 65 9.48 -7.29 -10.66
N ALA A 66 9.21 -7.61 -9.39
CA ALA A 66 8.78 -8.95 -8.99
C ALA A 66 7.41 -9.31 -9.59
N ALA A 67 6.46 -8.37 -9.55
CA ALA A 67 5.16 -8.54 -10.20
C ALA A 67 5.29 -8.71 -11.72
N GLU A 68 6.14 -7.92 -12.38
CA GLU A 68 6.40 -8.10 -13.82
C GLU A 68 7.02 -9.48 -14.11
N ALA A 69 8.02 -9.89 -13.32
CA ALA A 69 8.76 -11.14 -13.53
C ALA A 69 7.91 -12.40 -13.33
N ASP A 70 6.89 -12.35 -12.47
CA ASP A 70 6.00 -13.50 -12.24
C ASP A 70 4.80 -13.57 -13.20
N GLY A 71 4.66 -12.58 -14.08
CA GLY A 71 3.55 -12.45 -15.02
C GLY A 71 2.31 -11.79 -14.41
N TYR A 72 2.50 -10.88 -13.45
CA TYR A 72 1.47 -10.14 -12.72
C TYR A 72 0.49 -11.04 -11.96
N ARG A 73 0.95 -12.15 -11.37
CA ARG A 73 0.06 -13.13 -10.71
C ARG A 73 -0.81 -12.51 -9.64
N SER A 74 -0.27 -11.53 -8.90
CA SER A 74 -0.99 -10.76 -7.88
C SER A 74 -2.04 -9.79 -8.44
N PHE A 75 -2.15 -9.67 -9.77
CA PHE A 75 -3.09 -8.82 -10.50
C PHE A 75 -3.99 -9.61 -11.47
N LEU A 76 -4.10 -10.92 -11.36
CA LEU A 76 -4.98 -11.73 -12.21
C LEU A 76 -6.24 -12.14 -11.43
N ALA A 77 -7.02 -11.17 -10.96
CA ALA A 77 -8.30 -11.44 -10.33
C ALA A 77 -9.27 -12.15 -11.31
N ASN A 78 -9.90 -13.24 -10.84
CA ASN A 78 -10.76 -14.09 -11.68
C ASN A 78 -12.17 -13.52 -11.95
N GLN A 79 -12.53 -12.37 -11.39
CA GLN A 79 -13.83 -11.72 -11.61
C GLN A 79 -13.71 -10.21 -11.60
N SER A 80 -14.49 -9.55 -12.45
CA SER A 80 -14.65 -8.11 -12.47
C SER A 80 -15.19 -7.64 -11.11
N VAL A 81 -14.44 -6.79 -10.42
CA VAL A 81 -15.01 -5.97 -9.34
C VAL A 81 -16.23 -5.25 -9.93
N LYS A 82 -17.41 -5.49 -9.35
CA LYS A 82 -18.60 -4.72 -9.71
C LYS A 82 -18.38 -3.28 -9.27
N ALA A 83 -18.23 -2.40 -10.25
CA ALA A 83 -18.29 -0.96 -10.08
C ALA A 83 -19.62 -0.50 -9.48
#